data_AF-A0A8C7FIX7-F1
#
_entry.id   AF-A0A8C7FIX7-F1
#
_cell.length_a   1.000
_cell.length_b   1.000
_cell.length_c   1.000
_cell.angle_alpha   90.00
_cell.angle_beta   90.00
_cell.angle_gamma   90.00
#
_symmetry.space_group_name_H-M   'P 1'
#
loop_
_entity.id
_entity.type
_entity.pdbx_description
1 polymer ?
#
loop_
_entity_poly.entity_id
_entity_poly.type
_entity_poly.pdbx_seq_one_letter_code
_entity_poly.pdbx_strand_id
1 'polypeptide(L)'
;LRQKLTEKEVLVRKVPDDQQFLDLRVAVLGNVDSGKSTLLGVLTQGELDNGRGRARLDLFRHLHEIQTGRTSSISFEILGFNSKGEVGNWHKR
;
A
#
# COMPACT_ATOMS: atom_id res chain seq x y z
N LEU A 1 -21.58 10.63 -21.38
CA LEU A 1 -20.33 9.90 -21.03
C LEU A 1 -19.41 10.87 -20.29
N ARG A 2 -19.34 10.82 -18.95
CA ARG A 2 -18.44 11.66 -18.16
C ARG A 2 -17.04 11.05 -18.19
N GLN A 3 -16.10 11.68 -18.90
CA GLN A 3 -14.68 11.36 -18.75
C GLN A 3 -14.24 11.78 -17.34
N LYS A 4 -13.73 10.84 -16.55
CA LYS A 4 -13.03 11.15 -15.31
C LYS A 4 -11.68 11.74 -15.67
N LEU A 5 -11.49 13.04 -15.48
CA LEU A 5 -10.17 13.67 -15.49
C LEU A 5 -9.43 13.22 -14.22
N THR A 6 -8.24 12.68 -14.38
CA THR A 6 -7.36 12.28 -13.27
C THR A 6 -6.17 13.22 -13.30
N GLU A 7 -6.12 14.18 -12.38
CA GLU A 7 -4.99 15.09 -12.22
C GLU A 7 -3.92 14.42 -11.36
N LYS A 8 -2.65 14.59 -11.73
CA LYS A 8 -1.49 14.11 -10.96
C LYS A 8 -0.50 15.25 -10.80
N GLU A 9 -0.10 15.50 -9.57
CA GLU A 9 0.92 16.49 -9.24
C GLU A 9 2.22 15.76 -8.86
N VAL A 10 3.36 16.31 -9.27
CA VAL A 10 4.69 15.76 -8.96
C VAL A 10 5.51 16.85 -8.27
N LEU A 11 5.89 16.59 -7.02
CA LEU A 11 6.75 17.47 -6.23
C LEU A 11 8.13 16.81 -6.11
N VAL A 12 9.17 17.50 -6.58
CA VAL A 12 10.57 17.02 -6.49
C VAL A 12 11.22 17.63 -5.26
N ARG A 13 11.59 16.78 -4.29
CA ARG A 13 12.33 17.20 -3.09
C ARG A 13 13.82 16.90 -3.28
N LYS A 14 14.68 17.90 -3.06
CA LYS A 14 16.12 17.69 -2.94
C LYS A 14 16.41 16.94 -1.63
N VAL A 15 17.11 15.82 -1.71
CA VAL A 15 17.57 15.06 -0.53
C VAL A 15 18.77 15.80 0.08
N PRO A 16 18.76 16.14 1.38
CA PRO A 16 19.92 16.69 2.07
C PRO A 16 21.11 15.73 2.06
N ASP A 17 22.34 16.25 1.97
CA ASP A 17 23.56 15.41 1.86
C ASP A 17 23.82 14.55 3.12
N ASP A 18 23.23 14.91 4.26
CA ASP A 18 23.31 14.20 5.54
C ASP A 18 22.21 13.13 5.73
N GLN A 19 21.27 13.00 4.79
CA GLN A 19 20.14 12.07 4.90
C GLN A 19 20.41 10.76 4.16
N GLN A 20 20.71 9.68 4.92
CA GLN A 20 21.00 8.35 4.35
C GLN A 20 19.79 7.65 3.71
N PHE A 21 18.57 8.00 4.11
CA PHE A 21 17.33 7.40 3.58
C PHE A 21 16.14 8.38 3.63
N LEU A 22 15.25 8.31 2.65
CA LEU A 22 14.01 9.07 2.59
C LEU A 22 12.87 8.24 3.21
N ASP A 23 12.29 8.70 4.33
CA ASP A 23 11.05 8.13 4.89
C ASP A 23 9.84 8.92 4.36
N LEU A 24 8.89 8.22 3.73
CA LEU A 24 7.64 8.78 3.22
C LEU A 24 6.47 8.01 3.83
N ARG A 25 5.56 8.74 4.51
CA ARG A 25 4.35 8.18 5.11
C ARG A 25 3.16 8.50 4.24
N VAL A 26 2.56 7.46 3.66
CA VAL A 26 1.38 7.55 2.80
C VAL A 26 0.19 6.93 3.52
N ALA A 27 -0.91 7.68 3.61
CA ALA A 27 -2.18 7.17 4.10
C ALA A 27 -3.10 6.87 2.92
N VAL A 28 -3.73 5.69 2.92
CA VAL A 28 -4.72 5.30 1.91
C VAL A 28 -6.12 5.49 2.49
N LEU A 29 -6.89 6.41 1.90
CA LEU A 29 -8.23 6.77 2.33
C LEU A 29 -9.25 6.57 1.20
N GLY A 30 -10.52 6.39 1.54
CA GLY A 30 -11.59 6.19 0.55
C GLY A 30 -12.77 5.34 1.05
N ASN A 31 -13.83 5.29 0.25
CA ASN A 31 -15.09 4.62 0.60
C ASN A 31 -14.92 3.12 0.90
N VAL A 32 -15.87 2.52 1.63
CA VAL A 32 -15.93 1.07 1.83
C VAL A 32 -15.93 0.35 0.47
N ASP A 33 -15.28 -0.81 0.42
CA ASP A 33 -15.13 -1.67 -0.78
C ASP A 33 -14.37 -1.06 -1.97
N SER A 34 -13.72 0.10 -1.81
CA SER A 34 -12.89 0.72 -2.85
C SER A 34 -11.54 0.03 -3.10
N GLY A 35 -11.30 -1.14 -2.51
CA GLY A 35 -10.07 -1.93 -2.71
C GLY A 35 -8.81 -1.43 -1.98
N LYS A 36 -8.93 -0.55 -0.98
CA LYS A 36 -7.77 0.05 -0.26
C LYS A 36 -6.82 -1.01 0.31
N SER A 37 -7.35 -1.92 1.12
CA SER A 37 -6.56 -2.97 1.75
C SER A 37 -6.03 -3.96 0.72
N THR A 38 -6.80 -4.22 -0.35
CA THR A 38 -6.32 -5.09 -1.44
C THR A 38 -5.12 -4.46 -2.14
N LEU A 39 -5.20 -3.17 -2.49
CA LEU A 39 -4.09 -2.43 -3.11
C LEU A 39 -2.86 -2.37 -2.20
N LEU A 40 -3.06 -2.05 -0.91
CA LEU A 40 -1.97 -2.00 0.05
C LEU A 40 -1.26 -3.37 0.15
N GLY A 41 -2.03 -4.46 0.23
CA GLY A 41 -1.48 -5.82 0.28
C GLY A 41 -0.70 -6.20 -0.96
N VAL A 42 -1.19 -5.86 -2.16
CA VAL A 42 -0.46 -6.09 -3.42
C VAL A 42 0.87 -5.33 -3.44
N LEU A 43 0.87 -4.05 -3.06
CA LEU A 43 2.08 -3.22 -3.07
C LEU A 43 3.12 -3.71 -2.07
N THR A 44 2.70 -4.20 -0.90
CA THR A 44 3.62 -4.54 0.19
C THR A 44 4.13 -5.98 0.11
N GLN A 45 3.40 -6.88 -0.57
CA GLN A 45 3.78 -8.29 -0.72
C GLN A 45 4.42 -8.61 -2.08
N GLY A 46 4.14 -7.81 -3.12
CA GLY A 46 4.64 -8.08 -4.47
C GLY A 46 3.88 -9.21 -5.19
N GLU A 47 2.79 -9.74 -4.62
CA GLU A 47 1.89 -10.68 -5.28
C GLU A 47 0.59 -9.98 -5.72
N LEU A 48 0.10 -10.34 -6.91
CA LEU A 48 -1.18 -9.85 -7.40
C LEU A 48 -2.35 -10.51 -6.64
N ASP A 49 -3.41 -9.74 -6.41
CA ASP A 49 -4.63 -10.27 -5.83
C ASP A 49 -5.31 -11.26 -6.80
N ASN A 50 -5.91 -12.33 -6.26
CA ASN A 50 -6.61 -13.35 -7.03
C ASN A 50 -8.06 -12.97 -7.39
N GLY A 51 -8.43 -11.70 -7.22
CA GLY A 51 -9.80 -11.19 -7.41
C GLY A 51 -10.77 -11.58 -6.29
N ARG A 52 -10.33 -12.30 -5.26
CA ARG A 52 -11.12 -12.65 -4.07
C ARG A 52 -10.64 -11.93 -2.81
N GLY A 53 -9.71 -10.97 -2.94
CA GLY A 53 -9.15 -10.25 -1.81
C GLY A 53 -8.22 -11.10 -0.96
N ARG A 54 -7.43 -12.00 -1.58
CA ARG A 54 -6.32 -12.70 -0.92
C ARG A 54 -5.29 -11.71 -0.40
N ALA A 55 -4.92 -10.70 -1.20
CA ALA A 55 -3.86 -9.77 -0.84
C ALA A 55 -4.14 -8.96 0.43
N ARG A 56 -5.41 -8.70 0.78
CA ARG A 56 -5.77 -7.99 2.02
C ARG A 56 -5.77 -8.86 3.27
N LEU A 57 -5.73 -10.20 3.14
CA LEU A 57 -5.79 -11.09 4.29
C LEU A 57 -4.59 -10.91 5.21
N ASP A 58 -3.41 -10.64 4.66
CA ASP A 58 -2.19 -10.42 5.46
C ASP A 58 -2.18 -9.06 6.17
N LEU A 59 -3.16 -8.20 5.89
CA LEU A 59 -3.38 -6.95 6.61
C LEU A 59 -4.42 -7.10 7.73
N PHE A 60 -5.21 -8.17 7.72
CA PHE A 60 -6.21 -8.40 8.76
C PHE A 60 -5.53 -8.87 10.04
N ARG A 61 -5.91 -8.26 11.15
CA ARG A 61 -5.35 -8.56 12.48
C ARG A 61 -6.37 -9.16 13.42
N HIS A 62 -7.65 -9.00 13.11
CA HIS A 62 -8.72 -9.48 13.96
C HIS A 62 -9.56 -10.55 13.25
N LEU A 63 -10.03 -11.53 14.02
CA LEU A 63 -10.83 -12.64 13.50
C LEU A 63 -12.06 -12.16 12.73
N HIS A 64 -12.74 -11.11 13.23
CA HIS A 64 -13.91 -10.56 12.55
C HIS A 64 -13.59 -9.91 11.20
N GLU A 65 -12.35 -9.43 10.97
CA GLU A 65 -11.92 -8.92 9.67
C GLU A 65 -11.77 -10.07 8.66
N ILE A 66 -11.20 -11.19 9.11
CA ILE A 66 -11.05 -12.41 8.28
C ILE A 66 -12.41 -12.98 7.93
N GLN A 67 -13.32 -13.07 8.91
CA GLN A 67 -14.65 -13.66 8.71
C GLN A 67 -15.54 -12.80 7.81
N THR A 68 -15.51 -11.48 7.97
CA THR A 68 -16.40 -10.57 7.23
C THR A 68 -15.79 -10.05 5.93
N GLY A 69 -14.46 -10.17 5.77
CA GLY A 69 -13.71 -9.56 4.67
C GLY A 69 -13.64 -8.03 4.77
N ARG A 70 -13.97 -7.43 5.93
CA ARG A 70 -13.99 -5.97 6.13
C ARG A 70 -12.82 -5.53 7.00
N THR A 71 -12.12 -4.50 6.54
CA THR A 71 -11.08 -3.82 7.32
C THR A 71 -11.73 -2.98 8.42
N SER A 72 -11.38 -3.27 9.66
CA SER A 72 -11.88 -2.58 10.86
C SER A 72 -10.77 -1.89 11.67
N SER A 73 -9.51 -2.17 11.31
CA SER A 73 -8.32 -1.67 12.00
C SER A 73 -7.39 -0.91 11.04
N ILE A 74 -6.57 -0.02 11.61
CA ILE A 74 -5.55 0.71 10.86
C ILE A 74 -4.32 -0.17 10.73
N SER A 75 -3.95 -0.50 9.49
CA SER A 75 -2.74 -1.27 9.19
C SER A 75 -1.58 -0.37 8.81
N PHE A 76 -0.37 -0.77 9.22
CA PHE A 76 0.88 -0.09 8.91
C PHE A 76 1.78 -1.08 8.20
N GLU A 77 2.21 -0.72 7.00
CA GLU A 77 3.07 -1.56 6.17
C GLU A 77 4.28 -0.74 5.74
N ILE A 78 5.42 -1.42 5.58
CA ILE A 78 6.68 -0.81 5.15
C ILE A 78 6.99 -1.33 3.75
N LEU A 79 7.34 -0.43 2.85
CA LEU A 79 7.83 -0.74 1.51
C LEU A 79 9.18 -0.02 1.33
N GLY A 80 10.24 -0.80 1.23
CA GLY A 80 11.62 -0.31 1.14
C GLY A 80 12.16 -0.41 -0.27
N PHE A 81 12.75 0.68 -0.76
CA PHE A 81 13.38 0.75 -2.08
C PHE A 81 14.89 0.89 -1.95
N ASN A 82 15.64 0.24 -2.84
CA ASN A 82 17.08 0.48 -2.97
C ASN A 82 17.36 1.69 -3.88
N SER A 83 18.64 2.04 -4.07
CA SER A 83 19.06 3.17 -4.90
C SER A 83 18.72 3.04 -6.39
N LYS A 84 18.37 1.83 -6.86
CA LYS A 84 17.88 1.57 -8.23
C LYS A 84 16.35 1.62 -8.34
N GLY A 85 15.64 1.85 -7.23
CA GLY A 85 14.18 1.84 -7.18
C GLY A 85 13.58 0.42 -7.12
N GLU A 86 14.39 -0.61 -6.86
CA GLU A 86 13.89 -1.97 -6.69
C GLU A 86 13.40 -2.19 -5.26
N VAL A 87 12.32 -2.96 -5.09
CA VAL A 87 11.77 -3.24 -3.76
C VAL A 87 12.61 -4.29 -3.04
N GLY A 88 13.15 -3.92 -1.87
CA GLY A 88 14.08 -4.77 -1.12
C GLY A 88 13.43 -5.70 -0.09
N ASN A 89 12.17 -5.50 0.27
CA ASN A 89 11.54 -6.19 1.41
C ASN A 89 10.38 -7.15 1.06
N TRP A 90 10.08 -7.39 -0.22
CA TRP A 90 9.08 -8.38 -0.62
C TRP A 90 9.41 -9.80 -0.17
N HIS A 91 10.70 -10.14 -0.03
CA HIS A 91 11.15 -11.48 0.35
C HIS A 91 11.31 -11.70 1.87
N LYS A 92 10.97 -10.69 2.69
CA LYS A 92 11.12 -10.75 4.15
C LYS A 92 9.75 -10.86 4.83
N ARG A 93 9.16 -12.06 4.83
CA ARG A 93 8.14 -12.50 5.81
C ARG A 93 8.25 -14.00 6.01
#